data_AF-A0A151GUC9-F1
#
_entry.id   AF-A0A151GUC9-F1
#
_cell.length_a   1.000
_cell.length_b   1.000
_cell.length_c   1.000
_cell.angle_alpha   90.00
_cell.angle_beta   90.00
_cell.angle_gamma   90.00
#
_symmetry.space_group_name_H-M   'P 1'
#
loop_
_entity.id
_entity.type
_entity.pdbx_description
1 polymer ?
#
loop_
_entity_poly.entity_id
_entity_poly.type
_entity_poly.pdbx_seq_one_letter_code
_entity_poly.pdbx_strand_id
1 'polypeptide(L)'
;MAHHRHLLQHDSISGDAIFSPTVARLAASNARDWSHIDSWIASKFPPGTTLPPFERNRDTLEALLALVSANEAADEENRMLLQAEIAALEEVKSAHAAVSMHTSPRQHILTMIQDELSEEGKMSLDSLARTVVQTEATHLDPCELGSAIVALQSSICEVEQMTDRVDSLQRLFHRESEQATQLLRALEGDDYAPPADLATVNLNLQRRIKSMSTKHPAAATTTVASVAAVGHPTVKDIAIEEQHVHALLDRKRILETEMARFAHFASDSR
;
A
#
# COMPACT_ATOMS: atom_id res chain seq x y z
N MET A 1 -54.82 48.82 -66.38
CA MET A 1 -55.15 47.67 -65.51
C MET A 1 -53.99 47.53 -64.52
N ALA A 2 -53.93 48.26 -63.41
CA ALA A 2 -54.75 48.16 -62.20
C ALA A 2 -54.82 46.71 -61.66
N HIS A 3 -54.09 46.38 -60.57
CA HIS A 3 -54.63 46.18 -59.22
C HIS A 3 -53.55 45.71 -58.21
N HIS A 4 -53.28 46.57 -57.19
CA HIS A 4 -53.07 46.32 -55.74
C HIS A 4 -51.95 45.34 -55.28
N ARG A 5 -50.87 45.78 -54.62
CA ARG A 5 -50.68 46.31 -53.24
C ARG A 5 -50.83 45.24 -52.12
N HIS A 6 -49.68 44.73 -51.67
CA HIS A 6 -49.39 44.11 -50.36
C HIS A 6 -47.84 44.07 -50.29
N LEU A 7 -47.05 44.87 -49.56
CA LEU A 7 -47.16 45.56 -48.28
C LEU A 7 -47.59 44.66 -47.13
N LEU A 8 -46.69 43.75 -46.74
CA LEU A 8 -46.28 43.53 -45.34
C LEU A 8 -44.75 43.35 -45.39
N GLN A 9 -43.93 44.36 -45.06
CA GLN A 9 -43.64 44.79 -43.69
C GLN A 9 -43.07 43.58 -42.93
N HIS A 10 -41.75 43.39 -42.94
CA HIS A 10 -40.86 43.83 -41.86
C HIS A 10 -41.48 43.67 -40.47
N ASP A 11 -40.72 42.99 -39.61
CA ASP A 11 -40.94 42.79 -38.17
C ASP A 11 -41.87 41.64 -37.78
N SER A 12 -41.25 40.50 -37.46
CA SER A 12 -41.59 39.66 -36.31
C SER A 12 -40.48 38.63 -36.02
N ILE A 13 -39.21 39.03 -36.14
CA ILE A 13 -38.13 38.38 -35.39
C ILE A 13 -38.10 39.10 -34.04
N SER A 14 -38.24 38.34 -32.95
CA SER A 14 -37.86 38.75 -31.61
C SER A 14 -38.70 39.90 -31.01
N GLY A 15 -39.80 39.55 -30.34
CA GLY A 15 -40.60 40.54 -29.59
C GLY A 15 -41.06 40.05 -28.22
N ASP A 16 -41.46 38.79 -28.07
CA ASP A 16 -42.21 38.36 -26.87
C ASP A 16 -41.38 37.68 -25.77
N ALA A 17 -40.09 37.42 -26.01
CA ALA A 17 -39.16 36.91 -24.99
C ALA A 17 -38.21 38.00 -24.42
N ILE A 18 -38.28 39.24 -24.92
CA ILE A 18 -37.33 40.33 -24.60
C ILE A 18 -37.82 41.22 -23.45
N PHE A 19 -39.09 41.10 -23.01
CA PHE A 19 -39.68 42.01 -22.02
C PHE A 19 -39.92 41.37 -20.66
N SER A 20 -38.90 40.69 -20.12
CA SER A 20 -38.78 40.53 -18.67
C SER A 20 -37.37 40.92 -18.24
N PRO A 21 -37.20 42.04 -17.50
CA PRO A 21 -35.90 42.46 -16.95
C PRO A 21 -35.17 41.34 -16.23
N THR A 22 -35.91 40.40 -15.65
CA THR A 22 -35.37 39.21 -14.97
C THR A 22 -34.73 38.22 -15.95
N VAL A 23 -35.36 37.97 -17.10
CA VAL A 23 -34.84 37.06 -18.14
C VAL A 23 -33.59 37.66 -18.80
N ALA A 24 -33.61 38.97 -19.09
CA ALA A 24 -32.46 39.68 -19.64
C ALA A 24 -31.26 39.67 -18.68
N ARG A 25 -31.49 39.87 -17.38
CA ARG A 25 -30.44 39.76 -16.35
C ARG A 25 -29.86 38.36 -16.25
N LEU A 26 -30.70 37.32 -16.31
CA LEU A 26 -30.26 35.94 -16.25
C LEU A 26 -29.43 35.56 -17.49
N ALA A 27 -29.86 35.97 -18.68
CA ALA A 27 -29.11 35.77 -19.92
C ALA A 27 -27.76 36.51 -19.90
N ALA A 28 -27.71 37.73 -19.39
CA ALA A 28 -26.47 38.49 -19.23
C ALA A 28 -25.51 37.85 -18.21
N SER A 29 -26.03 37.33 -17.09
CA SER A 29 -25.22 36.59 -16.11
C SER A 29 -24.63 35.32 -16.73
N ASN A 30 -25.46 34.51 -17.38
CA ASN A 30 -25.01 33.28 -18.04
C ASN A 30 -23.95 33.57 -19.11
N ALA A 31 -24.12 34.65 -19.90
CA ALA A 31 -23.13 35.05 -20.90
C ALA A 31 -21.78 35.45 -20.26
N ARG A 32 -21.81 36.11 -19.11
CA ARG A 32 -20.60 36.43 -18.33
C ARG A 32 -19.91 35.17 -17.82
N ASP A 33 -20.66 34.24 -17.26
CA ASP A 33 -20.10 32.99 -16.71
C ASP A 33 -19.45 32.15 -17.82
N TRP A 34 -20.06 32.11 -19.01
CA TRP A 34 -19.45 31.49 -20.18
C TRP A 34 -18.16 32.18 -20.62
N SER A 35 -18.12 33.52 -20.63
CA SER A 35 -16.89 34.25 -20.97
C SER A 35 -15.76 34.01 -19.97
N HIS A 36 -16.09 33.83 -18.68
CA HIS A 36 -15.14 33.48 -17.64
C HIS A 36 -14.53 32.09 -17.90
N ILE A 37 -15.38 31.08 -18.13
CA ILE A 37 -14.94 29.73 -18.47
C ILE A 37 -14.09 29.72 -19.73
N ASP A 38 -14.52 30.40 -20.80
CA ASP A 38 -13.78 30.44 -22.06
C ASP A 38 -12.37 31.03 -21.87
N SER A 39 -12.23 32.07 -21.03
CA SER A 39 -10.93 32.64 -20.67
C SER A 39 -10.07 31.72 -19.80
N TRP A 40 -10.68 31.02 -18.83
CA TRP A 40 -10.00 30.06 -17.97
C TRP A 40 -9.51 28.85 -18.76
N ILE A 41 -10.36 28.28 -19.62
CA ILE A 41 -9.98 27.17 -20.51
C ILE A 41 -8.86 27.62 -21.43
N ALA A 42 -8.97 28.79 -22.08
CA ALA A 42 -7.90 29.31 -22.94
C ALA A 42 -6.54 29.46 -22.21
N SER A 43 -6.55 29.72 -20.90
CA SER A 43 -5.33 29.79 -20.10
C SER A 43 -4.69 28.43 -19.80
N LYS A 44 -5.48 27.35 -19.73
CA LYS A 44 -5.00 25.99 -19.40
C LYS A 44 -4.47 25.23 -20.63
N PHE A 45 -4.87 25.62 -21.84
CA PHE A 45 -4.43 24.97 -23.08
C PHE A 45 -3.30 25.76 -23.77
N PRO A 46 -2.31 25.09 -24.40
CA PRO A 46 -1.28 25.75 -25.18
C PRO A 46 -1.84 26.55 -26.36
N PRO A 47 -1.21 27.69 -26.73
CA PRO A 47 -1.66 28.51 -27.85
C PRO A 47 -1.65 27.69 -29.16
N GLY A 48 -2.79 27.63 -29.83
CA GLY A 48 -2.96 26.89 -31.10
C GLY A 48 -3.69 25.54 -30.98
N THR A 49 -4.07 25.12 -29.77
CA THR A 49 -4.90 23.91 -29.59
C THR A 49 -6.38 24.23 -29.82
N THR A 50 -7.04 23.57 -30.77
CA THR A 50 -8.49 23.68 -30.94
C THR A 50 -9.19 22.88 -29.84
N LEU A 51 -9.96 23.57 -29.00
CA LEU A 51 -10.75 22.93 -27.96
C LEU A 51 -11.79 21.99 -28.57
N PRO A 52 -11.97 20.77 -28.03
CA PRO A 52 -13.08 19.91 -28.41
C PRO A 52 -14.40 20.65 -28.21
N PRO A 53 -15.32 20.64 -29.20
CA PRO A 53 -16.63 21.26 -29.01
C PRO A 53 -17.39 20.50 -27.94
N PHE A 54 -18.00 21.23 -27.01
CA PHE A 54 -18.87 20.67 -25.99
C PHE A 54 -20.22 21.37 -26.00
N GLU A 55 -21.24 20.67 -25.53
CA GLU A 55 -22.60 21.18 -25.46
C GLU A 55 -22.67 22.33 -24.43
N ARG A 56 -23.18 23.49 -24.82
CA ARG A 56 -23.40 24.63 -23.92
C ARG A 56 -24.79 24.55 -23.28
N ASN A 57 -24.93 23.67 -22.31
CA ASN A 57 -26.14 23.51 -21.49
C ASN A 57 -25.93 24.11 -20.08
N ARG A 58 -27.00 24.44 -19.36
CA ARG A 58 -26.96 24.92 -17.98
C ARG A 58 -26.21 23.96 -17.06
N ASP A 59 -26.45 22.66 -17.20
CA ASP A 59 -25.78 21.63 -16.38
C ASP A 59 -24.26 21.62 -16.62
N THR A 60 -23.84 21.83 -17.86
CA THR A 60 -22.41 21.94 -18.20
C THR A 60 -21.78 23.22 -17.68
N LEU A 61 -22.52 24.34 -17.64
CA LEU A 61 -22.05 25.60 -17.07
C LEU A 61 -21.79 25.44 -15.57
N GLU A 62 -22.74 24.84 -14.86
CA GLU A 62 -22.64 24.60 -13.42
C GLU A 62 -21.46 23.67 -13.09
N ALA A 63 -21.31 22.57 -13.84
CA ALA A 63 -20.17 21.66 -13.69
C ALA A 63 -18.82 22.34 -13.97
N LEU A 64 -18.73 23.17 -15.02
CA LEU A 64 -17.50 23.87 -15.36
C LEU A 64 -17.15 24.97 -14.35
N LEU A 65 -18.12 25.72 -13.84
CA LEU A 65 -17.89 26.69 -12.76
C LEU A 65 -17.42 26.01 -11.47
N ALA A 66 -18.05 24.88 -11.11
CA ALA A 66 -17.60 24.08 -9.97
C ALA A 66 -16.15 23.60 -10.17
N LEU A 67 -15.81 23.09 -11.36
CA LEU A 67 -14.45 22.67 -11.70
C LEU A 67 -13.43 23.81 -11.63
N VAL A 68 -13.76 24.98 -12.19
CA VAL A 68 -12.89 26.17 -12.14
C VAL A 68 -12.62 26.56 -10.68
N SER A 69 -13.68 26.67 -9.87
CA SER A 69 -13.53 27.03 -8.45
C SER A 69 -12.73 26.01 -7.65
N ALA A 70 -12.90 24.71 -7.91
CA ALA A 70 -12.12 23.65 -7.29
C ALA A 70 -10.65 23.67 -7.74
N ASN A 71 -10.39 23.96 -9.01
CA ASN A 71 -9.03 24.07 -9.52
C ASN A 71 -8.31 25.31 -8.96
N GLU A 72 -8.98 26.45 -8.89
CA GLU A 72 -8.42 27.67 -8.29
C GLU A 72 -8.14 27.47 -6.78
N ALA A 73 -9.02 26.78 -6.06
CA ALA A 73 -8.79 26.43 -4.66
C ALA A 73 -7.57 25.51 -4.50
N ALA A 74 -7.42 24.51 -5.36
CA ALA A 74 -6.27 23.61 -5.33
C ALA A 74 -4.95 24.31 -5.75
N ASP A 75 -5.01 25.21 -6.74
CA ASP A 75 -3.86 26.00 -7.17
C ASP A 75 -3.39 26.93 -6.03
N GLU A 76 -4.33 27.54 -5.30
CA GLU A 76 -4.04 28.38 -4.13
C GLU A 76 -3.46 27.58 -2.95
N GLU A 77 -4.01 26.41 -2.63
CA GLU A 77 -3.47 25.51 -1.61
C GLU A 77 -2.04 25.08 -1.93
N ASN A 78 -1.79 24.64 -3.16
CA ASN A 78 -0.45 24.28 -3.62
C ASN A 78 0.51 25.46 -3.53
N ARG A 79 0.05 26.68 -3.89
CA ARG A 79 0.86 27.89 -3.76
C ARG A 79 1.22 28.16 -2.30
N MET A 80 0.30 27.99 -1.36
CA MET A 80 0.57 28.15 0.07
C MET A 80 1.55 27.09 0.59
N LEU A 81 1.39 25.82 0.19
CA LEU A 81 2.29 24.73 0.55
C LEU A 81 3.72 24.98 0.05
N LEU A 82 3.87 25.37 -1.21
CA LEU A 82 5.17 25.69 -1.78
C LEU A 82 5.82 26.88 -1.07
N GLN A 83 5.05 27.91 -0.71
CA GLN A 83 5.58 29.04 0.06
C GLN A 83 6.03 28.62 1.47
N ALA A 84 5.26 27.76 2.13
CA ALA A 84 5.64 27.21 3.43
C ALA A 84 6.90 26.34 3.34
N GLU A 85 7.02 25.51 2.30
CA GLU A 85 8.20 24.68 2.06
C GLU A 85 9.44 25.53 1.78
N ILE A 86 9.33 26.56 0.93
CA ILE A 86 10.43 27.49 0.66
C ILE A 86 10.87 28.19 1.95
N ALA A 87 9.93 28.70 2.75
CA ALA A 87 10.23 29.37 4.01
C ALA A 87 10.91 28.43 5.01
N ALA A 88 10.41 27.20 5.16
CA ALA A 88 11.03 26.18 6.02
C ALA A 88 12.44 25.81 5.55
N LEU A 89 12.66 25.68 4.24
CA LEU A 89 13.99 25.42 3.67
C LEU A 89 14.95 26.59 3.90
N GLU A 90 14.48 27.84 3.80
CA GLU A 90 15.28 29.02 4.11
C GLU A 90 15.64 29.11 5.60
N GLU A 91 14.71 28.75 6.49
CA GLU A 91 14.96 28.66 7.94
C GLU A 91 16.04 27.60 8.24
N VAL A 92 15.93 26.39 7.67
CA VAL A 92 16.95 25.34 7.86
C VAL A 92 18.30 25.76 7.30
N LYS A 93 18.33 26.38 6.11
CA LYS A 93 19.59 26.86 5.50
C LYS A 93 20.23 27.97 6.34
N SER A 94 19.44 28.92 6.84
CA SER A 94 19.95 30.01 7.68
C SER A 94 20.42 29.51 9.05
N ALA A 95 19.71 28.57 9.67
CA ALA A 95 20.14 27.88 10.88
C ALA A 95 21.46 27.13 10.66
N HIS A 96 21.58 26.40 9.54
CA HIS A 96 22.81 25.70 9.18
C HIS A 96 24.00 26.65 8.93
N ALA A 97 23.75 27.79 8.27
CA ALA A 97 24.77 28.82 8.04
C ALA A 97 25.23 29.48 9.35
N ALA A 98 24.31 29.75 10.28
CA ALA A 98 24.64 30.27 11.61
C ALA A 98 25.46 29.26 12.44
N VAL A 99 25.13 27.96 12.35
CA VAL A 99 25.90 26.88 12.99
C VAL A 99 27.30 26.73 12.38
N SER A 100 27.44 26.89 11.06
CA SER A 100 28.75 26.84 10.38
C SER A 100 29.67 28.00 10.77
N MET A 101 29.14 29.21 10.97
CA MET A 101 29.94 30.38 11.44
C MET A 101 30.44 30.24 12.88
N HIS A 102 29.78 29.41 13.68
CA HIS A 102 30.19 29.07 15.05
C HIS A 102 30.63 27.61 15.15
N THR A 103 31.48 27.16 14.21
CA THR A 103 32.15 25.87 14.30
C THR A 103 33.10 25.88 15.48
N SER A 104 32.56 25.51 16.64
CA SER A 104 33.36 25.24 17.84
C SER A 104 34.44 24.20 17.48
N PRO A 105 35.61 24.21 18.12
CA PRO A 105 36.66 23.21 17.86
C PRO A 105 36.14 21.77 18.03
N ARG A 106 35.12 21.56 18.88
CA ARG A 106 34.38 20.30 19.01
C ARG A 106 33.70 19.88 17.71
N GLN A 107 33.00 20.79 17.03
CA GLN A 107 32.31 20.50 15.78
C GLN A 107 33.31 20.11 14.68
N HIS A 108 34.45 20.79 14.62
CA HIS A 108 35.52 20.48 13.66
C HIS A 108 36.12 19.08 13.87
N ILE A 109 36.36 18.69 15.13
CA ILE A 109 36.83 17.35 15.48
C ILE A 109 35.78 16.30 15.11
N LEU A 110 34.49 16.56 15.38
CA LEU A 110 33.41 15.64 15.01
C LEU A 110 33.30 15.47 13.50
N THR A 111 33.43 16.55 12.71
CA THR A 111 33.45 16.46 11.25
C THR A 111 34.66 15.68 10.74
N MET A 112 35.86 15.89 11.30
CA MET A 112 37.03 15.10 10.92
C MET A 112 36.86 13.61 11.22
N ILE A 113 36.30 13.26 12.38
CA ILE A 113 36.01 11.86 12.74
C ILE A 113 34.98 11.26 11.79
N GLN A 114 33.95 12.03 11.40
CA GLN A 114 32.93 11.59 10.46
C GLN A 114 33.49 11.38 9.04
N ASP A 115 34.43 12.22 8.61
CA ASP A 115 35.10 12.12 7.31
C ASP A 115 36.10 10.95 7.25
N GLU A 116 36.76 10.64 8.37
CA GLU A 116 37.68 9.49 8.50
C GLU A 116 36.98 8.15 8.73
N LEU A 117 35.66 8.14 8.92
CA LEU A 117 34.91 6.91 9.12
C LEU A 117 34.84 6.07 7.82
N SER A 118 35.01 4.76 7.93
CA SER A 118 34.76 3.84 6.80
C SER A 118 33.30 3.90 6.36
N GLU A 119 33.01 3.47 5.13
CA GLU A 119 31.62 3.42 4.63
C GLU A 119 30.72 2.55 5.52
N GLU A 120 31.25 1.44 6.02
CA GLU A 120 30.56 0.60 7.02
C GLU A 120 30.30 1.36 8.33
N GLY A 121 31.28 2.14 8.79
CA GLY A 121 31.12 3.01 9.96
C GLY A 121 30.02 4.05 9.76
N LYS A 122 29.96 4.71 8.60
CA LYS A 122 28.92 5.70 8.27
C LYS A 122 27.54 5.07 8.23
N MET A 123 27.42 3.89 7.60
CA MET A 123 26.17 3.13 7.56
C MET A 123 25.73 2.69 8.96
N SER A 124 26.65 2.24 9.81
CA SER A 124 26.33 1.87 11.19
C SER A 124 25.84 3.06 12.00
N LEU A 125 26.47 4.24 11.85
CA LEU A 125 26.06 5.46 12.53
C LEU A 125 24.69 5.96 12.04
N ASP A 126 24.43 5.90 10.73
CA ASP A 126 23.12 6.25 10.16
C ASP A 126 22.03 5.29 10.64
N SER A 127 22.33 3.99 10.72
CA SER A 127 21.40 2.99 11.26
C SER A 127 21.09 3.25 12.73
N LEU A 128 22.09 3.60 13.54
CA LEU A 128 21.91 3.99 14.93
C LEU A 128 21.06 5.25 15.05
N ALA A 129 21.36 6.30 14.29
CA ALA A 129 20.57 7.52 14.27
C ALA A 129 19.10 7.27 13.93
N ARG A 130 18.82 6.37 12.97
CA ARG A 130 17.44 5.97 12.63
C ARG A 130 16.75 5.23 13.77
N THR A 131 17.44 4.29 14.44
CA THR A 131 16.87 3.60 15.60
C THR A 131 16.59 4.55 16.77
N VAL A 132 17.43 5.55 16.97
CA VAL A 132 17.24 6.60 17.98
C VAL A 132 15.96 7.40 17.69
N VAL A 133 15.79 7.84 16.45
CA VAL A 133 14.60 8.58 16.00
C VAL A 133 13.33 7.74 16.15
N GLN A 134 13.38 6.47 15.75
CA GLN A 134 12.23 5.55 15.88
C GLN A 134 11.85 5.26 17.34
N THR A 135 12.81 5.33 18.26
CA THR A 135 12.60 5.08 19.69
C THR A 135 12.24 6.37 20.45
N GLU A 136 12.18 7.53 19.78
CA GLU A 136 11.95 8.86 20.37
C GLU A 136 12.85 9.19 21.59
N ALA A 137 14.02 8.55 21.68
CA ALA A 137 14.90 8.66 22.85
C ALA A 137 15.97 9.74 22.62
N THR A 138 16.10 10.67 23.56
CA THR A 138 17.09 11.77 23.50
C THR A 138 18.48 11.36 24.01
N HIS A 139 18.57 10.24 24.71
CA HIS A 139 19.78 9.51 25.08
C HIS A 139 19.40 8.03 25.13
N LEU A 140 20.15 7.16 24.45
CA LEU A 140 19.97 5.72 24.60
C LEU A 140 21.06 5.16 25.49
N ASP A 141 20.63 4.50 26.57
CA ASP A 141 21.46 3.53 27.24
C ASP A 141 21.69 2.33 26.29
N PRO A 142 22.91 1.76 26.20
CA PRO A 142 23.16 0.61 25.33
C PRO A 142 22.22 -0.57 25.58
N CYS A 143 21.70 -0.74 26.80
CA CYS A 143 20.71 -1.78 27.11
C CYS A 143 19.34 -1.49 26.48
N GLU A 144 18.91 -0.22 26.45
CA GLU A 144 17.65 0.21 25.82
C GLU A 144 17.71 0.08 24.30
N LEU A 145 18.87 0.38 23.70
CA LEU A 145 19.09 0.14 22.28
C LEU A 145 19.05 -1.37 21.97
N GLY A 146 19.71 -2.19 22.78
CA GLY A 146 19.70 -3.64 22.62
C GLY A 146 18.29 -4.23 22.71
N SER A 147 17.47 -3.77 23.66
CA SER A 147 16.08 -4.22 23.78
C SER A 147 15.21 -3.76 22.61
N ALA A 148 15.39 -2.54 22.12
CA ALA A 148 14.70 -2.03 20.94
C ALA A 148 15.03 -2.82 19.67
N ILE A 149 16.32 -3.16 19.46
CA ILE A 149 16.75 -4.00 18.34
C ILE A 149 16.12 -5.40 18.43
N VAL A 150 16.12 -6.02 19.61
CA VAL A 150 15.50 -7.34 19.81
C VAL A 150 14.00 -7.28 19.58
N ALA A 151 13.32 -6.23 20.04
CA ALA A 151 11.89 -6.03 19.81
C ALA A 151 11.58 -5.86 18.32
N LEU A 152 12.37 -5.07 17.60
CA LEU A 152 12.25 -4.90 16.15
C LEU A 152 12.47 -6.23 15.42
N GLN A 153 13.48 -7.00 15.81
CA GLN A 153 13.75 -8.31 15.23
C GLN A 153 12.63 -9.33 15.51
N SER A 154 12.03 -9.29 16.70
CA SER A 154 10.83 -10.09 17.01
C SER A 154 9.68 -9.72 16.08
N SER A 155 9.43 -8.41 15.90
CA SER A 155 8.37 -7.93 15.02
C SER A 155 8.58 -8.34 13.56
N ILE A 156 9.82 -8.26 13.05
CA ILE A 156 10.17 -8.72 11.70
C ILE A 156 9.85 -10.21 11.56
N CYS A 157 10.34 -11.02 12.50
CA CYS A 157 10.12 -12.47 12.50
C CYS A 157 8.63 -12.84 12.58
N GLU A 158 7.84 -12.13 13.39
CA GLU A 158 6.39 -12.33 13.49
C GLU A 158 5.68 -12.02 12.17
N VAL A 159 6.06 -10.93 11.49
CA VAL A 159 5.48 -10.54 10.20
C VAL A 159 5.87 -11.54 9.10
N GLU A 160 7.11 -12.01 9.07
CA GLU A 160 7.56 -13.05 8.14
C GLU A 160 6.78 -14.35 8.35
N GLN A 161 6.64 -14.81 9.60
CA GLN A 161 5.83 -16.00 9.93
C GLN A 161 4.36 -15.83 9.54
N MET A 162 3.79 -14.64 9.76
CA MET A 162 2.42 -14.34 9.35
C MET A 162 2.28 -14.38 7.83
N THR A 163 3.28 -13.91 7.09
CA THR A 163 3.31 -13.93 5.62
C THR A 163 3.32 -15.38 5.12
N ASP A 164 4.22 -16.22 5.64
CA ASP A 164 4.26 -17.65 5.29
C ASP A 164 2.95 -18.39 5.60
N ARG A 165 2.30 -18.01 6.70
CA ARG A 165 1.00 -18.56 7.09
C ARG A 165 -0.09 -18.13 6.11
N VAL A 166 -0.14 -16.86 5.72
CA VAL A 166 -1.10 -16.34 4.74
C VAL A 166 -0.90 -17.02 3.39
N ASP A 167 0.35 -17.17 2.94
CA ASP A 167 0.68 -17.86 1.69
C ASP A 167 0.23 -19.33 1.70
N SER A 168 0.36 -19.99 2.86
CA SER A 168 -0.12 -21.36 3.04
C SER A 168 -1.64 -21.44 2.97
N LEU A 169 -2.35 -20.49 3.60
CA LEU A 169 -3.81 -20.41 3.54
C LEU A 169 -4.31 -20.09 2.13
N GLN A 170 -3.65 -19.17 1.43
CA GLN A 170 -3.99 -18.83 0.05
C GLN A 170 -3.88 -20.05 -0.87
N ARG A 171 -2.82 -20.85 -0.73
CA ARG A 171 -2.67 -22.11 -1.48
C ARG A 171 -3.79 -23.10 -1.17
N LEU A 172 -4.21 -23.21 0.09
CA LEU A 172 -5.32 -24.07 0.48
C LEU A 172 -6.64 -23.58 -0.12
N PHE A 173 -6.96 -22.29 0.00
CA PHE A 173 -8.17 -21.72 -0.59
C PHE A 173 -8.22 -21.90 -2.11
N HIS A 174 -7.08 -21.72 -2.79
CA HIS A 174 -7.01 -21.94 -4.23
C HIS A 174 -7.32 -23.40 -4.57
N ARG A 175 -6.69 -24.34 -3.87
CA ARG A 175 -6.94 -25.78 -4.04
C ARG A 175 -8.39 -26.15 -3.75
N GLU A 176 -8.98 -25.65 -2.66
CA GLU A 176 -10.37 -25.93 -2.33
C GLU A 176 -11.34 -25.34 -3.35
N SER A 177 -11.05 -24.14 -3.86
CA SER A 177 -11.83 -23.51 -4.93
C SER A 177 -11.77 -24.32 -6.24
N GLU A 178 -10.58 -24.77 -6.63
CA GLU A 178 -10.41 -25.67 -7.78
C GLU A 178 -11.17 -26.99 -7.58
N GLN A 179 -11.11 -27.58 -6.39
CA GLN A 179 -11.86 -28.80 -6.09
C GLN A 179 -13.38 -28.57 -6.11
N ALA A 180 -13.86 -27.47 -5.54
CA ALA A 180 -15.27 -27.12 -5.54
C ALA A 180 -15.80 -26.86 -6.96
N THR A 181 -15.02 -26.15 -7.79
CA THR A 181 -15.38 -25.91 -9.20
C THR A 181 -15.35 -27.20 -10.03
N GLN A 182 -14.38 -28.09 -9.81
CA GLN A 182 -14.36 -29.41 -10.42
C GLN A 182 -15.58 -30.25 -10.01
N LEU A 183 -15.95 -30.21 -8.72
CA LEU A 183 -17.12 -30.92 -8.21
C LEU A 183 -18.43 -30.35 -8.78
N LEU A 184 -18.57 -29.03 -8.87
CA LEU A 184 -19.71 -28.39 -9.53
C LEU A 184 -19.83 -28.83 -10.99
N ARG A 185 -18.74 -28.81 -11.75
CA ARG A 185 -18.74 -29.30 -13.15
C ARG A 185 -19.12 -30.77 -13.25
N ALA A 186 -18.67 -31.60 -12.30
CA ALA A 186 -19.01 -33.01 -12.26
C ALA A 186 -20.48 -33.27 -11.90
N LEU A 187 -21.08 -32.42 -11.05
CA LEU A 187 -22.50 -32.49 -10.67
C LEU A 187 -23.43 -31.91 -11.73
N GLU A 188 -22.97 -30.92 -12.50
CA GLU A 188 -23.70 -30.33 -13.63
C GLU A 188 -23.69 -31.24 -14.88
N GLY A 189 -22.80 -32.24 -14.93
CA GLY A 189 -22.78 -33.25 -15.98
C GLY A 189 -23.80 -34.37 -15.74
N ASP A 190 -24.47 -34.81 -16.81
CA ASP A 190 -25.47 -35.89 -16.78
C ASP A 190 -24.92 -37.29 -16.40
N ASP A 191 -23.61 -37.42 -16.19
CA ASP A 191 -22.90 -38.67 -15.86
C ASP A 191 -22.74 -38.91 -14.34
N TYR A 192 -23.32 -38.07 -13.48
CA TYR A 192 -23.13 -38.20 -12.03
C TYR A 192 -23.83 -39.44 -11.46
N ALA A 193 -23.03 -40.47 -11.12
CA ALA A 193 -23.46 -41.60 -10.30
C ALA A 193 -22.79 -41.51 -8.91
N PRO A 194 -23.54 -41.65 -7.80
CA PRO A 194 -22.96 -41.67 -6.47
C PRO A 194 -21.95 -42.83 -6.36
N PRO A 195 -20.72 -42.59 -5.87
CA PRO A 195 -19.72 -43.65 -5.73
C PRO A 195 -20.24 -44.80 -4.85
N ALA A 196 -20.16 -46.03 -5.33
CA ALA A 196 -20.66 -47.22 -4.62
C ALA A 196 -19.99 -47.44 -3.24
N ASP A 197 -18.81 -46.84 -3.03
CA ASP A 197 -18.02 -46.92 -1.80
C ASP A 197 -18.36 -45.84 -0.74
N LEU A 198 -19.35 -44.98 -0.95
CA LEU A 198 -19.70 -43.95 0.03
C LEU A 198 -20.05 -44.53 1.41
N ALA A 199 -20.77 -45.65 1.44
CA ALA A 199 -21.13 -46.32 2.69
C ALA A 199 -19.90 -46.88 3.44
N THR A 200 -18.93 -47.42 2.72
CA THR A 200 -17.70 -48.00 3.30
C THR A 200 -16.76 -46.89 3.79
N VAL A 201 -16.63 -45.80 3.03
CA VAL A 201 -15.86 -44.60 3.42
C VAL A 201 -16.48 -43.90 4.63
N ASN A 202 -17.80 -43.73 4.66
CA ASN A 202 -18.50 -43.10 5.79
C ASN A 202 -18.31 -43.91 7.08
N LEU A 203 -18.47 -45.23 7.00
CA LEU A 203 -18.26 -46.11 8.15
C LEU A 203 -16.80 -46.07 8.65
N ASN A 204 -15.82 -46.01 7.74
CA ASN A 204 -14.41 -45.84 8.11
C ASN A 204 -14.12 -44.47 8.75
N LEU A 205 -14.71 -43.38 8.23
CA LEU A 205 -14.62 -42.06 8.84
C LEU A 205 -15.24 -42.05 10.24
N GLN A 206 -16.40 -42.68 10.43
CA GLN A 206 -17.02 -42.82 11.75
C GLN A 206 -16.14 -43.61 12.73
N ARG A 207 -15.49 -44.70 12.29
CA ARG A 207 -14.52 -45.43 13.13
C ARG A 207 -13.31 -44.56 13.48
N ARG A 208 -12.81 -43.76 12.54
CA ARG A 208 -11.67 -42.86 12.75
C ARG A 208 -12.01 -41.70 13.69
N ILE A 209 -13.20 -41.12 13.55
CA ILE A 209 -13.71 -40.09 14.46
C ILE A 209 -13.89 -40.67 15.87
N LYS A 210 -14.47 -41.87 16.01
CA LYS A 210 -14.59 -42.53 17.31
C LYS A 210 -13.22 -42.85 17.93
N SER A 211 -12.24 -43.30 17.13
CA SER A 211 -10.88 -43.57 17.63
C SER A 211 -10.10 -42.31 17.97
N MET A 212 -10.30 -41.20 17.24
CA MET A 212 -9.72 -39.91 17.59
C MET A 212 -10.41 -39.28 18.80
N SER A 213 -11.73 -39.36 18.90
CA SER A 213 -12.52 -38.84 20.02
C SER A 213 -12.19 -39.56 21.33
N THR A 214 -11.91 -40.86 21.29
CA THR A 214 -11.44 -41.62 22.46
C THR A 214 -9.98 -41.33 22.83
N LYS A 215 -9.15 -40.91 21.87
CA LYS A 215 -7.77 -40.45 22.10
C LYS A 215 -7.67 -39.01 22.59
N HIS A 216 -8.69 -38.17 22.36
CA HIS A 216 -8.65 -36.72 22.64
C HIS A 216 -9.64 -36.15 23.68
N PRO A 217 -10.13 -36.85 24.72
CA PRO A 217 -10.81 -36.14 25.81
C PRO A 217 -9.82 -35.38 26.73
N ALA A 218 -8.52 -35.70 26.68
CA ALA A 218 -7.49 -35.16 27.59
C ALA A 218 -6.56 -34.09 26.98
N ALA A 219 -6.53 -33.93 25.66
CA ALA A 219 -5.57 -33.03 25.01
C ALA A 219 -5.95 -31.54 25.09
N ALA A 220 -7.23 -31.21 25.26
CA ALA A 220 -7.68 -29.82 25.36
C ALA A 220 -7.33 -29.18 26.72
N THR A 221 -7.23 -29.97 27.79
CA THR A 221 -6.88 -29.50 29.13
C THR A 221 -5.37 -29.52 29.39
N THR A 222 -4.63 -30.48 28.81
CA THR A 222 -3.17 -30.55 28.99
C THR A 222 -2.41 -29.47 28.22
N THR A 223 -2.86 -29.05 27.04
CA THR A 223 -2.18 -27.99 26.27
C THR A 223 -2.30 -26.61 26.92
N VAL A 224 -3.46 -26.28 27.49
CA VAL A 224 -3.66 -25.01 28.21
C VAL A 224 -2.84 -24.97 29.51
N ALA A 225 -2.71 -26.11 30.21
CA ALA A 225 -1.85 -26.21 31.39
C ALA A 225 -0.35 -26.21 31.07
N SER A 226 0.05 -26.78 29.91
CA SER A 226 1.44 -26.78 29.44
C SER A 226 1.91 -25.40 28.99
N VAL A 227 1.05 -24.59 28.36
CA VAL A 227 1.40 -23.23 27.91
C VAL A 227 1.57 -22.28 29.10
N ALA A 228 0.82 -22.49 30.19
CA ALA A 228 0.97 -21.73 31.44
C ALA A 228 2.24 -22.08 32.25
N ALA A 229 2.92 -23.19 31.91
CA ALA A 229 4.10 -23.70 32.62
C ALA A 229 5.41 -23.55 31.83
N VAL A 230 5.40 -22.90 30.67
CA VAL A 230 6.64 -22.56 29.94
C VAL A 230 7.30 -21.39 30.67
N GLY A 231 8.13 -21.70 31.66
CA GLY A 231 9.09 -20.76 32.20
C GLY A 231 9.98 -20.22 31.08
N HIS A 232 10.45 -18.99 31.24
CA HIS A 232 11.33 -18.34 30.27
C HIS A 232 12.53 -19.26 29.96
N PRO A 233 12.87 -19.46 28.67
CA PRO A 233 13.97 -20.34 28.29
C PRO A 233 15.24 -19.89 29.00
N THR A 234 15.84 -20.78 29.77
CA THR A 234 17.07 -20.45 30.50
C THR A 234 18.23 -20.44 29.51
N VAL A 235 19.28 -19.65 29.79
CA VAL A 235 20.49 -19.58 28.94
C VAL A 235 21.09 -20.97 28.65
N LYS A 236 20.93 -21.92 29.57
CA LYS A 236 21.34 -23.31 29.36
C LYS A 236 20.51 -24.04 28.31
N ASP A 237 19.21 -23.78 28.25
CA ASP A 237 18.31 -24.36 27.25
C ASP A 237 18.63 -23.82 25.86
N ILE A 238 18.94 -22.52 25.77
CA ILE A 238 19.40 -21.87 24.53
C ILE A 238 20.72 -22.47 24.05
N ALA A 239 21.69 -22.69 24.94
CA ALA A 239 22.98 -23.30 24.59
C ALA A 239 22.84 -24.76 24.09
N ILE A 240 21.89 -25.52 24.66
CA ILE A 240 21.60 -26.88 24.21
C ILE A 240 20.94 -26.84 22.82
N GLU A 241 19.98 -25.95 22.61
CA GLU A 241 19.32 -25.80 21.31
C GLU A 241 20.30 -25.32 20.23
N GLU A 242 21.19 -24.38 20.55
CA GLU A 242 22.26 -23.92 19.65
C GLU A 242 23.17 -25.08 19.22
N GLN A 243 23.55 -25.95 20.16
CA GLN A 243 24.37 -27.12 19.87
C GLN A 243 23.63 -28.13 18.97
N HIS A 244 22.31 -28.27 19.16
CA HIS A 244 21.46 -29.11 18.31
C HIS A 244 21.30 -28.53 16.90
N VAL A 245 21.13 -27.21 16.76
CA VAL A 245 21.09 -26.52 15.48
C VAL A 245 22.43 -26.68 14.73
N HIS A 246 23.56 -26.56 15.43
CA HIS A 246 24.87 -26.82 14.82
C HIS A 246 24.99 -28.25 14.29
N ALA A 247 24.56 -29.25 15.05
CA ALA A 247 24.57 -30.64 14.60
C ALA A 247 23.67 -30.86 13.36
N LEU A 248 22.49 -30.21 13.31
CA LEU A 248 21.61 -30.25 12.15
C LEU A 248 22.22 -29.57 10.92
N LEU A 249 22.90 -28.44 11.09
CA LEU A 249 23.59 -27.75 10.00
C LEU A 249 24.74 -28.58 9.43
N ASP A 250 25.50 -29.25 10.30
CA ASP A 250 26.56 -30.16 9.84
C ASP A 250 25.96 -31.36 9.09
N ARG A 251 24.84 -31.90 9.56
CA ARG A 251 24.13 -32.97 8.85
C ARG A 251 23.57 -32.50 7.51
N LYS A 252 23.01 -31.28 7.45
CA LYS A 252 22.55 -30.64 6.21
C LYS A 252 23.71 -30.52 5.22
N ARG A 253 24.87 -30.02 5.66
CA ARG A 253 26.05 -29.87 4.80
C ARG A 253 26.49 -31.22 4.24
N ILE A 254 26.51 -32.28 5.06
CA ILE A 254 26.83 -33.63 4.60
C ILE A 254 25.82 -34.07 3.52
N LEU A 255 24.52 -33.93 3.79
CA LEU A 255 23.48 -34.30 2.83
C LEU A 255 23.54 -33.47 1.54
N GLU A 256 23.84 -32.18 1.62
CA GLU A 256 24.03 -31.32 0.45
C GLU A 256 25.25 -31.76 -0.37
N THR A 257 26.35 -32.16 0.27
CA THR A 257 27.50 -32.72 -0.46
C THR A 257 27.19 -34.07 -1.09
N GLU A 258 26.40 -34.92 -0.43
CA GLU A 258 25.92 -36.19 -0.99
C GLU A 258 25.00 -35.93 -2.19
N MET A 259 24.03 -35.02 -2.06
CA MET A 259 23.14 -34.61 -3.15
C MET A 259 23.90 -33.98 -4.32
N ALA A 260 24.91 -33.15 -4.06
CA ALA A 260 25.75 -32.56 -5.11
C ALA A 260 26.56 -33.63 -5.85
N ARG A 261 27.07 -34.65 -5.15
CA ARG A 261 27.70 -35.82 -5.79
C ARG A 261 26.73 -36.55 -6.70
N PHE A 262 25.50 -36.82 -6.24
CA PHE A 262 24.47 -37.46 -7.07
C PHE A 262 24.01 -36.59 -8.25
N ALA A 263 23.96 -35.27 -8.09
CA ALA A 263 23.62 -34.34 -9.15
C ALA A 263 24.66 -34.36 -10.29
N HIS A 264 25.95 -34.51 -9.97
CA HIS A 264 27.00 -34.69 -10.99
C HIS A 264 26.87 -36.01 -11.75
N PHE A 265 26.48 -37.11 -11.09
CA PHE A 265 26.21 -38.38 -11.79
C PHE A 265 24.97 -38.33 -12.70
N ALA A 266 23.95 -37.54 -12.34
CA ALA A 266 22.76 -37.35 -13.17
C ALA A 266 22.99 -36.43 -14.40
N SER A 267 24.00 -35.56 -14.35
CA SER A 267 24.38 -34.72 -15.49
C SER A 267 25.32 -35.39 -16.49
N ASP A 268 26.05 -36.46 -16.08
CA ASP A 268 27.04 -37.16 -16.91
C ASP A 268 26.45 -38.34 -17.71
N SER A 269 25.16 -38.64 -17.55
CA SER A 269 24.45 -39.75 -18.23
C SER A 269 23.58 -39.29 -19.41
N ARG A 270 23.99 -38.25 -20.15
CA ARG A 270 23.31 -37.78 -21.37
C ARG A 270 24.23 -37.78 -22.58
#